data_AF-F0JJ00-F1
#
_entry.id   AF-F0JJ00-F1
#
_cell.length_a   1.000
_cell.length_b   1.000
_cell.length_c   1.000
_cell.angle_alpha   90.00
_cell.angle_beta   90.00
_cell.angle_gamma   90.00
#
_symmetry.space_group_name_H-M   'P 1'
#
loop_
_entity.id
_entity.type
_entity.pdbx_description
1 polymer ?
#
loop_
_entity_poly.entity_id
_entity_poly.type
_entity_poly.pdbx_seq_one_letter_code
_entity_poly.pdbx_strand_id
1 'polypeptide(L)'
;MKKLWLSCVLAWVLACSASAADAASRLDFAPPVPGQRDVIARVLGDAFLRGVGVFPAETLVAAVDLNGDRSEDMVAVQKGFCSNHACTFHFLVHEPSGEWREAAAVESWAIPCVLDGAGATMRDLVIFDHLTDDCLSCSPPKPVRLAWRQRAGAAGGYAAIGPVPKDEATVFAPSWCWSGQK
;
A
#
# COMPACT_ATOMS: atom_id res chain seq x y z
N MET A 1 46.98 15.01 45.43
CA MET A 1 46.39 13.65 45.38
C MET A 1 44.86 13.77 45.38
N LYS A 2 44.19 13.43 44.27
CA LYS A 2 42.73 13.18 44.04
C LYS A 2 42.52 13.17 42.50
N LYS A 3 42.74 12.04 41.83
CA LYS A 3 41.75 11.03 41.34
C LYS A 3 40.69 11.58 40.36
N LEU A 4 40.91 11.28 39.06
CA LEU A 4 40.02 10.76 37.99
C LEU A 4 38.58 11.32 37.86
N TRP A 5 37.82 10.81 36.88
CA TRP A 5 36.45 11.17 36.47
C TRP A 5 36.45 12.40 35.53
N LEU A 6 35.99 12.38 34.28
CA LEU A 6 34.93 11.57 33.69
C LEU A 6 35.03 11.64 32.13
N SER A 7 35.60 10.61 31.52
CA SER A 7 35.40 10.32 30.09
C SER A 7 34.00 9.72 29.92
N CYS A 8 32.96 10.53 29.70
CA CYS A 8 31.63 9.98 29.41
C CYS A 8 30.63 10.98 28.79
N VAL A 9 31.05 11.84 27.85
CA VAL A 9 30.12 12.78 27.18
C VAL A 9 29.90 12.46 25.69
N LEU A 10 30.65 11.51 25.11
CA LEU A 10 30.54 11.19 23.67
C LEU A 10 29.66 9.98 23.29
N ALA A 11 28.89 9.42 24.22
CA ALA A 11 28.07 8.22 23.96
C ALA A 11 26.55 8.48 23.88
N TRP A 12 26.10 9.75 23.98
CA TRP A 12 24.66 10.08 24.11
C TRP A 12 24.10 10.97 22.99
N VAL A 13 24.82 11.13 21.88
CA VAL A 13 24.29 11.78 20.66
C VAL A 13 24.03 10.75 19.53
N LEU A 14 24.29 9.47 19.77
CA LEU A 14 24.14 8.37 18.80
C LEU A 14 22.97 7.40 19.11
N ALA A 15 22.01 7.81 19.93
CA ALA A 15 20.88 6.97 20.33
C ALA A 15 19.50 7.51 19.90
N CYS A 16 19.44 8.37 18.88
CA CYS A 16 18.19 8.68 18.16
C CYS A 16 18.01 7.82 16.90
N SER A 17 18.70 6.67 16.83
CA SER A 17 18.55 5.68 15.77
C SER A 17 17.73 4.49 16.28
N ALA A 18 16.41 4.64 16.30
CA ALA A 18 15.34 3.61 16.33
C ALA A 18 14.10 4.22 17.01
N SER A 19 12.92 4.32 16.42
CA SER A 19 12.38 3.76 15.19
C SER A 19 11.85 4.90 14.31
N ALA A 20 12.34 4.99 13.08
CA ALA A 20 11.46 5.47 12.03
C ALA A 20 10.39 4.39 11.92
N ALA A 21 9.23 4.59 12.55
CA ALA A 21 8.03 4.02 11.96
C ALA A 21 8.08 4.52 10.51
N ASP A 22 8.35 3.63 9.55
CA ASP A 22 8.38 3.99 8.13
C ASP A 22 7.12 4.82 7.89
N ALA A 23 7.29 6.11 7.60
CA ALA A 23 6.14 7.01 7.43
C ALA A 23 5.26 6.38 6.34
N ALA A 24 3.96 6.30 6.58
CA ALA A 24 3.06 5.64 5.65
C ALA A 24 2.17 6.69 5.01
N SER A 25 2.18 6.71 3.68
CA SER A 25 1.22 7.49 2.92
C SER A 25 -0.11 6.72 2.86
N ARG A 26 -1.17 7.42 3.24
CA ARG A 26 -2.53 6.95 3.03
C ARG A 26 -2.95 7.28 1.61
N LEU A 27 -3.58 6.33 0.93
CA LEU A 27 -4.05 6.52 -0.44
C LEU A 27 -5.34 7.34 -0.44
N ASP A 28 -5.32 8.48 -1.14
CA ASP A 28 -6.48 9.33 -1.36
C ASP A 28 -7.14 8.98 -2.69
N PHE A 29 -8.24 8.23 -2.60
CA PHE A 29 -8.99 7.78 -3.75
C PHE A 29 -10.02 8.80 -4.22
N ALA A 30 -10.05 9.06 -5.52
CA ALA A 30 -11.01 9.91 -6.20
C ALA A 30 -11.46 9.27 -7.53
N PRO A 31 -12.55 9.75 -8.16
CA PRO A 31 -12.89 9.34 -9.52
C PRO A 31 -11.74 9.62 -10.50
N PRO A 32 -11.43 8.71 -11.44
CA PRO A 32 -10.34 8.90 -12.39
C PRO A 32 -10.60 10.08 -13.34
N VAL A 33 -9.56 10.86 -13.61
CA VAL A 33 -9.59 11.82 -14.73
C VAL A 33 -9.52 11.07 -16.08
N PRO A 34 -9.88 11.69 -17.22
CA PRO A 34 -9.96 10.99 -18.51
C PRO A 34 -8.71 10.20 -18.89
N GLY A 35 -7.50 10.78 -18.73
CA GLY A 35 -6.25 10.08 -19.04
C GLY A 35 -5.99 8.85 -18.17
N GLN A 36 -6.33 8.89 -16.88
CA GLN A 36 -6.21 7.75 -15.98
C GLN A 36 -7.20 6.65 -16.35
N ARG A 37 -8.42 7.03 -16.77
CA ARG A 37 -9.44 6.08 -17.22
C ARG A 37 -8.97 5.30 -18.45
N ASP A 38 -8.36 5.97 -19.41
CA ASP A 38 -7.83 5.32 -20.63
C ASP A 38 -6.69 4.35 -20.30
N VAL A 39 -5.80 4.72 -19.38
CA VAL A 39 -4.74 3.82 -18.89
C VAL A 39 -5.34 2.58 -18.22
N ILE A 40 -6.32 2.75 -17.34
CA ILE A 40 -6.99 1.63 -16.66
C ILE A 40 -7.67 0.72 -17.68
N ALA A 41 -8.38 1.26 -18.67
CA ALA A 41 -9.01 0.49 -19.72
C ALA A 41 -7.98 -0.33 -20.52
N ARG A 42 -6.84 0.27 -20.84
CA ARG A 42 -5.75 -0.38 -21.58
C ARG A 42 -5.08 -1.50 -20.76
N VAL A 43 -4.86 -1.29 -19.47
CA VAL A 43 -4.10 -2.22 -18.62
C VAL A 43 -4.98 -3.31 -18.00
N LEU A 44 -6.14 -2.93 -17.44
CA LEU A 44 -7.06 -3.82 -16.72
C LEU A 44 -8.28 -4.24 -17.56
N GLY A 45 -8.45 -3.65 -18.75
CA GLY A 45 -9.56 -3.92 -19.66
C GLY A 45 -10.81 -3.09 -19.37
N ASP A 46 -11.62 -2.83 -20.41
CA ASP A 46 -12.87 -2.06 -20.27
C ASP A 46 -13.89 -2.73 -19.33
N ALA A 47 -13.81 -4.06 -19.17
CA ALA A 47 -14.67 -4.80 -18.25
C ALA A 47 -14.47 -4.34 -16.80
N PHE A 48 -13.24 -3.97 -16.43
CA PHE A 48 -12.95 -3.41 -15.11
C PHE A 48 -13.70 -2.10 -14.89
N LEU A 49 -13.71 -1.20 -15.88
CA LEU A 49 -14.40 0.09 -15.79
C LEU A 49 -15.93 -0.02 -15.71
N ARG A 50 -16.48 -1.14 -16.21
CA ARG A 50 -17.93 -1.42 -16.20
C ARG A 50 -18.37 -2.29 -15.03
N GLY A 51 -17.47 -2.59 -14.09
CA GLY A 51 -17.65 -3.64 -13.09
C GLY A 51 -19.06 -3.71 -12.50
N VAL A 52 -19.64 -4.90 -12.51
CA VAL A 52 -21.00 -5.16 -12.02
C VAL A 52 -20.90 -6.05 -10.79
N GLY A 53 -21.57 -5.65 -9.71
CA GLY A 53 -21.67 -6.48 -8.51
C GLY A 53 -22.58 -5.87 -7.46
N VAL A 54 -22.36 -6.26 -6.19
CA VAL A 54 -23.28 -5.97 -5.07
C VAL A 54 -23.21 -4.50 -4.63
N PHE A 55 -22.06 -3.86 -4.80
CA PHE A 55 -21.87 -2.44 -4.51
C PHE A 55 -22.02 -1.59 -5.77
N PRO A 56 -22.29 -0.27 -5.64
CA PRO A 56 -22.30 0.64 -6.77
C PRO A 56 -21.02 0.53 -7.60
N ALA A 57 -21.20 0.38 -8.91
CA ALA A 57 -20.12 0.36 -9.89
C ALA A 57 -19.46 1.74 -9.96
N GLU A 58 -18.33 1.88 -9.26
CA GLU A 58 -17.57 3.11 -9.17
C GLU A 58 -16.08 2.77 -9.19
N THR A 59 -15.40 3.19 -10.25
CA THR A 59 -13.95 3.11 -10.34
C THR A 59 -13.34 4.29 -9.61
N LEU A 60 -12.42 4.03 -8.69
CA LEU A 60 -11.65 5.04 -7.98
C LEU A 60 -10.16 4.81 -8.21
N VAL A 61 -9.39 5.89 -8.17
CA VAL A 61 -7.95 5.90 -8.35
C VAL A 61 -7.29 6.75 -7.27
N ALA A 62 -6.16 6.27 -6.76
CA ALA A 62 -5.20 7.06 -5.99
C ALA A 62 -3.91 7.20 -6.79
N ALA A 63 -3.40 8.42 -6.86
CA ALA A 63 -2.08 8.75 -7.40
C ALA A 63 -1.01 8.52 -6.32
N VAL A 64 0.08 7.84 -6.67
CA VAL A 64 1.17 7.52 -5.72
C VAL A 64 2.45 7.24 -6.49
N ASP A 65 3.62 7.47 -5.91
CA ASP A 65 4.91 7.05 -6.48
C ASP A 65 5.30 5.70 -5.84
N LEU A 66 5.07 4.58 -6.55
CA LEU A 66 5.31 3.23 -6.01
C LEU A 66 6.77 2.80 -6.21
N ASN A 67 7.41 3.20 -7.29
CA ASN A 67 8.75 2.73 -7.66
C ASN A 67 9.88 3.70 -7.26
N GLY A 68 9.55 4.88 -6.74
CA GLY A 68 10.51 5.89 -6.29
C GLY A 68 11.12 6.74 -7.41
N ASP A 69 10.60 6.66 -8.65
CA ASP A 69 11.12 7.39 -9.80
C ASP A 69 10.57 8.84 -9.93
N ARG A 70 9.66 9.21 -9.02
CA ARG A 70 8.96 10.51 -8.96
C ARG A 70 7.96 10.75 -10.10
N SER A 71 7.69 9.74 -10.93
CA SER A 71 6.51 9.68 -11.77
C SER A 71 5.32 9.27 -10.91
N GLU A 72 4.13 9.71 -11.32
CA GLU A 72 2.89 9.26 -10.72
C GLU A 72 2.54 7.86 -11.25
N ASP A 73 2.46 6.89 -10.35
CA ASP A 73 1.82 5.58 -10.50
C ASP A 73 0.37 5.65 -10.01
N MET A 74 -0.38 4.56 -10.16
CA MET A 74 -1.78 4.51 -9.76
C MET A 74 -2.13 3.28 -8.95
N VAL A 75 -3.04 3.45 -7.99
CA VAL A 75 -3.79 2.36 -7.39
C VAL A 75 -5.24 2.50 -7.81
N ALA A 76 -5.79 1.52 -8.52
CA ALA A 76 -7.16 1.50 -8.98
C ALA A 76 -7.99 0.48 -8.20
N VAL A 77 -9.24 0.81 -7.92
CA VAL A 77 -10.23 -0.10 -7.33
C VAL A 77 -11.56 0.08 -8.05
N GLN A 78 -12.25 -1.03 -8.28
CA GLN A 78 -13.63 -1.03 -8.79
C GLN A 78 -14.55 -1.47 -7.67
N LYS A 79 -15.34 -0.54 -7.12
CA LYS A 79 -16.23 -0.81 -5.99
C LYS A 79 -17.24 -1.92 -6.30
N GLY A 80 -17.67 -2.04 -7.55
CA GLY A 80 -18.56 -3.13 -8.00
C GLY A 80 -17.98 -4.53 -7.76
N PHE A 81 -16.66 -4.69 -7.68
CA PHE A 81 -16.00 -5.98 -7.42
C PHE A 81 -15.68 -6.22 -5.95
N CYS A 82 -15.94 -5.25 -5.07
CA CYS A 82 -15.78 -5.47 -3.65
C CYS A 82 -16.79 -6.50 -3.14
N SER A 83 -16.38 -7.26 -2.13
CA SER A 83 -17.25 -8.08 -1.30
C SER A 83 -17.50 -7.39 0.04
N ASN A 84 -18.33 -8.00 0.87
CA ASN A 84 -18.46 -7.60 2.28
C ASN A 84 -17.19 -7.86 3.12
N HIS A 85 -16.17 -8.51 2.53
CA HIS A 85 -14.92 -8.88 3.20
C HIS A 85 -13.69 -8.14 2.67
N ALA A 86 -13.65 -7.75 1.41
CA ALA A 86 -12.48 -7.08 0.84
C ALA A 86 -12.80 -6.38 -0.47
N CYS A 87 -11.92 -5.47 -0.88
CA CYS A 87 -11.82 -5.00 -2.25
C CYS A 87 -10.48 -5.47 -2.85
N THR A 88 -10.47 -5.70 -4.16
CA THR A 88 -9.23 -5.89 -4.93
C THR A 88 -8.68 -4.54 -5.36
N PHE A 89 -7.45 -4.23 -4.98
CA PHE A 89 -6.71 -3.03 -5.34
C PHE A 89 -5.64 -3.40 -6.38
N HIS A 90 -5.67 -2.72 -7.51
CA HIS A 90 -4.76 -2.93 -8.63
C HIS A 90 -3.69 -1.84 -8.63
N PHE A 91 -2.42 -2.23 -8.51
CA PHE A 91 -1.27 -1.34 -8.48
C PHE A 91 -0.67 -1.27 -9.87
N LEU A 92 -0.77 -0.12 -10.51
CA LEU A 92 -0.34 0.13 -11.89
C LEU A 92 0.90 1.02 -11.86
N VAL A 93 1.98 0.58 -12.50
CA VAL A 93 3.26 1.31 -12.53
C VAL A 93 3.48 1.90 -13.92
N HIS A 94 3.91 3.16 -13.95
CA HIS A 94 4.39 3.84 -15.14
C HIS A 94 5.86 3.52 -15.33
N GLU A 95 6.19 2.82 -16.41
CA GLU A 95 7.57 2.45 -16.71
C GLU A 95 8.33 3.60 -17.38
N PRO A 96 9.66 3.69 -17.23
CA PRO A 96 10.48 4.69 -17.92
C PRO A 96 10.36 4.69 -19.45
N SER A 97 9.89 3.58 -20.04
CA SER A 97 9.59 3.48 -21.47
C SER A 97 8.32 4.24 -21.89
N GLY A 98 7.54 4.76 -20.94
CA GLY A 98 6.23 5.38 -21.18
C GLY A 98 5.06 4.39 -21.17
N GLU A 99 5.33 3.11 -20.96
CA GLU A 99 4.31 2.07 -20.91
C GLU A 99 3.73 1.94 -19.49
N TRP A 100 2.50 1.45 -19.41
CA TRP A 100 1.85 1.16 -18.13
C TRP A 100 1.65 -0.35 -17.99
N ARG A 101 1.89 -0.87 -16.79
CA ARG A 101 1.58 -2.28 -16.48
C ARG A 101 0.95 -2.42 -15.11
N GLU A 102 0.22 -3.51 -14.93
CA GLU A 102 -0.19 -3.97 -13.62
C GLU A 102 1.00 -4.63 -12.91
N ALA A 103 1.40 -4.09 -11.76
CA ALA A 103 2.44 -4.66 -10.92
C ALA A 103 1.90 -5.70 -9.94
N ALA A 104 0.68 -5.50 -9.43
CA ALA A 104 -0.01 -6.46 -8.60
C ALA A 104 -1.51 -6.16 -8.48
N ALA A 105 -2.29 -7.19 -8.20
CA ALA A 105 -3.62 -7.10 -7.63
C ALA A 105 -3.57 -7.68 -6.21
N VAL A 106 -4.02 -6.92 -5.22
CA VAL A 106 -4.04 -7.37 -3.82
C VAL A 106 -5.44 -7.19 -3.24
N GLU A 107 -5.93 -8.19 -2.54
CA GLU A 107 -7.18 -8.08 -1.78
C GLU A 107 -6.90 -7.49 -0.40
N SER A 108 -7.75 -6.57 0.04
CA SER A 108 -7.66 -6.04 1.40
C SER A 108 -9.02 -5.64 1.95
N TRP A 109 -9.19 -5.86 3.26
CA TRP A 109 -10.36 -5.45 4.03
C TRP A 109 -10.47 -3.93 4.17
N ALA A 110 -9.43 -3.15 3.94
CA ALA A 110 -9.49 -1.70 3.96
C ALA A 110 -8.52 -1.11 2.93
N ILE A 111 -8.55 0.21 2.76
CA ILE A 111 -7.61 0.91 1.88
C ILE A 111 -6.17 0.59 2.29
N PRO A 112 -5.33 0.02 1.40
CA PRO A 112 -3.93 -0.25 1.71
C PRO A 112 -3.14 1.04 1.99
N CYS A 113 -2.04 0.91 2.71
CA CYS A 113 -1.06 1.97 2.88
C CYS A 113 0.19 1.67 2.06
N VAL A 114 0.87 2.71 1.59
CA VAL A 114 2.18 2.61 0.92
C VAL A 114 3.24 3.18 1.86
N LEU A 115 4.24 2.37 2.19
CA LEU A 115 5.31 2.75 3.10
C LEU A 115 6.34 3.64 2.40
N ASP A 116 6.74 4.72 3.05
CA ASP A 116 7.81 5.62 2.61
C ASP A 116 9.15 4.90 2.83
N GLY A 117 9.60 4.18 1.81
CA GLY A 117 10.89 3.49 1.82
C GLY A 117 11.98 4.33 1.16
N ALA A 118 13.13 4.45 1.82
CA ALA A 118 14.35 4.94 1.17
C ALA A 118 15.07 3.81 0.43
N GLY A 119 15.04 3.82 -0.91
CA GLY A 119 15.96 3.04 -1.74
C GLY A 119 15.49 1.66 -2.23
N ALA A 120 14.21 1.31 -2.08
CA ALA A 120 13.65 0.12 -2.72
C ALA A 120 13.28 0.41 -4.19
N THR A 121 13.41 -0.60 -5.07
CA THR A 121 12.93 -0.50 -6.47
C THR A 121 11.41 -0.35 -6.57
N MET A 122 10.71 -0.77 -5.52
CA MET A 122 9.27 -0.63 -5.31
C MET A 122 9.04 -0.52 -3.80
N ARG A 123 8.16 0.38 -3.39
CA ARG A 123 7.79 0.63 -1.99
C ARG A 123 6.96 -0.54 -1.45
N ASP A 124 7.13 -0.82 -0.15
CA ASP A 124 6.33 -1.85 0.52
C ASP A 124 4.89 -1.39 0.74
N LEU A 125 3.99 -2.36 0.85
CA LEU A 125 2.57 -2.12 1.10
C LEU A 125 2.19 -2.64 2.47
N VAL A 126 1.19 -2.03 3.09
CA VAL A 126 0.45 -2.60 4.22
C VAL A 126 -0.99 -2.83 3.78
N ILE A 127 -1.40 -4.09 3.79
CA ILE A 127 -2.80 -4.48 3.61
C ILE A 127 -3.43 -4.82 4.96
N PHE A 128 -4.74 -4.77 5.03
CA PHE A 128 -5.53 -5.21 6.17
C PHE A 128 -6.19 -6.54 5.84
N ASP A 129 -5.85 -7.57 6.62
CA ASP A 129 -6.29 -8.95 6.37
C ASP A 129 -6.86 -9.60 7.64
N HIS A 130 -7.77 -10.54 7.46
CA HIS A 130 -8.25 -11.41 8.54
C HIS A 130 -7.36 -12.64 8.58
N LEU A 131 -6.61 -12.83 9.67
CA LEU A 131 -5.72 -13.99 9.81
C LEU A 131 -6.46 -15.34 9.90
N THR A 132 -7.79 -15.32 9.96
CA THR A 132 -8.65 -16.50 9.99
C THR A 132 -9.85 -16.25 9.08
N ASP A 133 -10.08 -17.13 8.11
CA ASP A 133 -11.22 -17.08 7.16
C ASP A 133 -12.59 -17.33 7.82
N ASP A 134 -12.65 -17.47 9.15
CA ASP A 134 -13.87 -17.68 9.89
C ASP A 134 -14.69 -16.39 9.99
N CYS A 135 -15.60 -16.21 9.03
CA CYS A 135 -16.60 -15.14 8.98
C CYS A 135 -17.51 -15.03 10.24
N LEU A 136 -17.43 -15.97 11.17
CA LEU A 136 -18.19 -16.01 12.42
C LEU A 136 -17.39 -15.55 13.65
N SER A 137 -16.07 -15.34 13.51
CA SER A 137 -15.22 -14.77 14.55
C SER A 137 -14.57 -13.49 14.02
N CYS A 138 -15.27 -12.37 14.19
CA CYS A 138 -14.84 -11.03 13.76
C CYS A 138 -13.61 -10.54 14.54
N SER A 139 -12.45 -11.18 14.37
CA SER A 139 -11.19 -10.60 14.79
C SER A 139 -11.00 -9.31 13.98
N PRO A 140 -10.58 -8.20 14.59
CA PRO A 140 -10.28 -7.00 13.82
C PRO A 140 -9.21 -7.33 12.76
N PRO A 141 -9.36 -6.83 11.52
CA PRO A 141 -8.37 -7.06 10.48
C PRO A 141 -7.02 -6.51 10.97
N LYS A 142 -5.96 -7.26 10.68
CA LYS A 142 -4.61 -6.91 11.10
C LYS A 142 -3.81 -6.37 9.92
N PRO A 143 -2.95 -5.37 10.15
CA PRO A 143 -2.02 -4.92 9.13
C PRO A 143 -1.00 -6.03 8.84
N VAL A 144 -0.82 -6.34 7.56
CA VAL A 144 0.13 -7.31 7.02
C VAL A 144 1.01 -6.57 6.01
N ARG A 145 2.34 -6.68 6.17
CA ARG A 145 3.30 -6.03 5.27
C ARG A 145 3.55 -6.94 4.07
N LEU A 146 3.43 -6.36 2.88
CA LEU A 146 3.82 -6.96 1.62
C LEU A 146 5.10 -6.28 1.14
N ALA A 147 6.14 -7.07 0.87
CA ALA A 147 7.39 -6.56 0.33
C ALA A 147 7.55 -6.92 -1.13
N TRP A 148 8.10 -6.01 -1.92
CA TRP A 148 8.42 -6.31 -3.31
C TRP A 148 9.59 -7.30 -3.39
N ARG A 149 9.41 -8.35 -4.18
CA ARG A 149 10.43 -9.38 -4.44
C ARG A 149 10.70 -9.43 -5.93
N GLN A 150 11.89 -8.98 -6.32
CA GLN A 150 12.46 -9.26 -7.64
C GLN A 150 12.68 -10.77 -7.77
N ARG A 151 12.26 -11.34 -8.90
CA ARG A 151 12.51 -12.74 -9.24
C ARG A 151 13.46 -12.77 -10.43
N ALA A 152 14.55 -13.52 -10.33
CA ALA A 152 15.55 -13.58 -11.40
C ALA A 152 14.90 -14.00 -12.73
N GLY A 153 15.01 -13.15 -13.75
CA GLY A 153 14.48 -13.42 -15.09
C GLY A 153 12.96 -13.26 -15.26
N ALA A 154 12.25 -12.67 -14.28
CA ALA A 154 10.82 -12.38 -14.41
C ALA A 154 10.48 -10.99 -13.82
N ALA A 155 9.29 -10.49 -14.12
CA ALA A 155 8.73 -9.35 -13.40
C ALA A 155 8.65 -9.69 -11.90
N GLY A 156 9.04 -8.74 -11.04
CA GLY A 156 8.89 -8.90 -9.60
C GLY A 156 7.43 -8.92 -9.18
N GLY A 157 7.18 -9.16 -7.89
CA GLY A 157 5.84 -9.11 -7.33
C GLY A 157 5.86 -8.91 -5.81
N TYR A 158 4.72 -8.55 -5.25
CA TYR A 158 4.57 -8.43 -3.80
C TYR A 158 4.43 -9.81 -3.15
N ALA A 159 5.10 -10.01 -2.03
CA ALA A 159 4.96 -11.18 -1.19
C ALA A 159 4.72 -10.76 0.26
N ALA A 160 3.77 -11.41 0.93
CA ALA A 160 3.54 -11.21 2.35
C ALA A 160 4.80 -11.60 3.14
N ILE A 161 5.27 -10.68 3.99
CA ILE A 161 6.41 -10.93 4.89
C ILE A 161 5.99 -11.10 6.35
N GLY A 162 4.70 -10.88 6.64
CA GLY A 162 4.10 -11.18 7.94
C GLY A 162 3.25 -10.02 8.49
N PRO A 163 2.60 -10.23 9.65
CA PRO A 163 1.89 -9.18 10.34
C PRO A 163 2.84 -8.05 10.76
N VAL A 164 2.37 -6.81 10.69
CA VAL A 164 3.11 -5.65 11.19
C VAL A 164 3.23 -5.76 12.72
N PRO A 165 4.43 -5.52 13.31
CA PRO A 165 4.63 -5.52 14.75
C PRO A 165 3.63 -4.64 15.50
N LYS A 166 3.21 -5.03 16.71
CA LYS A 166 2.10 -4.38 17.43
C LYS A 166 2.36 -2.91 17.76
N ASP A 167 3.62 -2.58 18.02
CA ASP A 167 4.11 -1.23 18.29
C ASP A 167 4.01 -0.32 17.05
N GLU A 168 4.25 -0.86 15.85
CA GLU A 168 4.08 -0.16 14.58
C GLU A 168 2.63 -0.16 14.08
N ALA A 169 1.86 -1.21 14.37
CA ALA A 169 0.49 -1.40 13.91
C ALA A 169 -0.47 -0.26 14.31
N THR A 170 -0.13 0.50 15.36
CA THR A 170 -0.96 1.61 15.87
C THR A 170 -1.10 2.77 14.88
N VAL A 171 -0.18 2.93 13.93
CA VAL A 171 -0.27 3.96 12.88
C VAL A 171 -1.11 3.52 11.68
N PHE A 172 -1.39 2.22 11.56
CA PHE A 172 -2.18 1.62 10.50
C PHE A 172 -3.59 1.33 11.00
N ALA A 173 -4.48 2.32 10.93
CA ALA A 173 -5.89 2.15 11.24
C ALA A 173 -6.68 1.78 9.96
N PRO A 174 -7.40 0.63 9.92
CA PRO A 174 -8.19 0.26 8.76
C PRO A 174 -9.27 1.32 8.52
N SER A 175 -9.41 1.76 7.28
CA SER A 175 -10.41 2.77 6.92
C SER A 175 -10.89 2.64 5.49
N TRP A 176 -12.18 2.92 5.31
CA TRP A 176 -12.88 2.96 4.02
C TRP A 176 -13.22 4.39 3.57
N CYS A 177 -12.64 5.42 4.19
CA CYS A 177 -12.95 6.80 3.81
C CYS A 177 -12.38 7.10 2.42
N TRP A 178 -13.18 6.81 1.39
CA TRP A 178 -13.01 7.28 0.02
C TRP A 178 -13.26 8.80 0.01
N SER A 179 -12.32 9.59 -0.52
CA SER A 179 -12.47 11.04 -0.51
C SER A 179 -13.69 11.44 -1.37
N GLY A 180 -14.51 12.37 -0.87
CA GLY A 180 -15.69 12.89 -1.61
C GLY A 180 -17.07 12.39 -1.17
N GLN A 181 -17.19 11.50 -0.18
CA GLN A 181 -18.49 11.19 0.43
C GLN A 181 -18.80 12.17 1.58
N LYS A 182 -19.40 13.32 1.22
CA LYS A 182 -20.24 14.12 2.13
C LYS A 182 -21.70 13.87 1.78
#